data_AF-A0A023FYP0-F1
#
_entry.id   AF-A0A023FYP0-F1
#
_cell.length_a   1.000
_cell.length_b   1.000
_cell.length_c   1.000
_cell.angle_alpha   90.00
_cell.angle_beta   90.00
_cell.angle_gamma   90.00
#
_symmetry.space_group_name_H-M   'P 1'
#
loop_
_entity.id
_entity.type
_entity.pdbx_description
1 polymer ?
#
loop_
_entity_poly.entity_id
_entity_poly.type
_entity_poly.pdbx_seq_one_letter_code
_entity_poly.pdbx_strand_id
1 'polypeptide(L)'
;MLLGIILALSSFSLQLLHAAILPEQPSVVYPQLFDVRDDLGTRVLRINDRITLNLKKSSILPDDFVLIEEREGVPQHTYFNVDALQEDLYHDEKYFASVIVTEEDGSWKVEGVVGPNLKIRPMEEMGRSSEGHYAHLLEPIEKEPDVPTVLGEPIKQAKARPSERESVYDIRFIYPEVLIVVDAQFRAGFKTKRKMVIYLMIEFNVINLRYRTVSQPEIKLLFRGIQISKSHKETYFKFLWSGYNVIDAMKSLNALVDYVGERKKRFEQYDVIFFITMNDMATVQGSVVERSLQGLAFVGAACLKTRVGLG
;
A
#
# COMPACT_ATOMS: atom_id res chain seq x y z
N MET A 1 4.51 65.83 18.69
CA MET A 1 4.56 64.43 19.17
C MET A 1 3.22 63.78 18.88
N LEU A 2 3.24 62.79 17.97
CA LEU A 2 2.45 61.53 17.98
C LEU A 2 0.91 61.66 18.15
N LEU A 3 0.07 61.21 17.23
CA LEU A 3 0.01 59.84 16.71
C LEU A 3 -0.83 59.82 15.41
N GLY A 4 -0.29 59.26 14.32
CA GLY A 4 -1.03 58.98 13.09
C GLY A 4 -1.73 57.62 13.20
N ILE A 5 -2.99 57.54 12.79
CA ILE A 5 -3.74 56.29 12.67
C ILE A 5 -3.79 55.94 11.18
N ILE A 6 -2.99 54.95 10.78
CA ILE A 6 -3.01 54.34 9.45
C ILE A 6 -3.99 53.16 9.52
N LEU A 7 -5.12 53.26 8.81
CA LEU A 7 -6.00 52.12 8.54
C LEU A 7 -5.36 51.25 7.45
N ALA A 8 -4.69 50.18 7.86
CA ALA A 8 -4.29 49.10 6.96
C ALA A 8 -5.47 48.14 6.79
N LEU A 9 -6.17 48.23 5.65
CA LEU A 9 -7.09 47.20 5.18
C LEU A 9 -6.26 45.97 4.78
N SER A 10 -6.09 45.04 5.72
CA SER A 10 -5.55 43.72 5.41
C SER A 10 -6.63 42.92 4.68
N SER A 11 -6.53 42.90 3.35
CA SER A 11 -7.23 41.95 2.49
C SER A 11 -6.70 40.55 2.80
N PHE A 12 -7.32 39.90 3.78
CA PHE A 12 -7.20 38.45 3.99
C PHE A 12 -7.88 37.78 2.80
N SER A 13 -7.10 37.45 1.77
CA SER A 13 -7.53 36.49 0.76
C SER A 13 -7.65 35.14 1.45
N LEU A 14 -8.87 34.78 1.85
CA LEU A 14 -9.23 33.39 2.13
C LEU A 14 -9.03 32.64 0.80
N GLN A 15 -7.85 32.07 0.61
CA GLN A 15 -7.70 30.94 -0.30
C GLN A 15 -8.50 29.80 0.33
N LEU A 16 -9.79 29.74 -0.01
CA LEU A 16 -10.59 28.54 0.13
C LEU A 16 -9.83 27.44 -0.58
N LEU A 17 -9.10 26.61 0.18
CA LEU A 17 -8.82 25.26 -0.25
C LEU A 17 -10.18 24.65 -0.56
N HIS A 18 -10.54 24.61 -1.86
CA HIS A 18 -11.49 23.64 -2.33
C HIS A 18 -10.85 22.29 -2.05
N ALA A 19 -11.14 21.73 -0.88
CA ALA A 19 -11.10 20.29 -0.71
C ALA A 19 -12.01 19.76 -1.81
N ALA A 20 -11.41 19.25 -2.89
CA ALA A 20 -12.15 18.65 -3.97
C ALA A 20 -13.04 17.57 -3.33
N ILE A 21 -14.36 17.75 -3.43
CA ILE A 21 -15.32 16.76 -2.97
C ILE A 21 -15.08 15.51 -3.83
N LEU A 22 -14.40 14.53 -3.23
CA LEU A 22 -14.09 13.25 -3.85
C LEU A 22 -15.42 12.51 -4.10
N PRO A 23 -15.60 11.86 -5.25
CA PRO A 23 -16.82 11.11 -5.53
C PRO A 23 -17.09 10.05 -4.45
N GLU A 24 -18.26 10.15 -3.82
CA GLU A 24 -18.73 9.19 -2.81
C GLU A 24 -19.37 7.94 -3.43
N GLN A 25 -19.68 7.99 -4.73
CA GLN A 25 -20.30 6.90 -5.47
C GLN A 25 -19.42 6.48 -6.67
N PRO A 26 -19.46 5.19 -7.05
CA PRO A 26 -18.81 4.72 -8.27
C PRO A 26 -19.29 5.50 -9.50
N SER A 27 -18.36 5.83 -10.39
CA SER A 27 -18.64 6.57 -11.62
C SER A 27 -17.79 6.07 -12.77
N VAL A 28 -18.35 6.12 -13.98
CA VAL A 28 -17.61 5.84 -15.20
C VAL A 28 -16.90 7.12 -15.64
N VAL A 29 -15.62 7.01 -15.95
CA VAL A 29 -14.77 8.11 -16.44
C VAL A 29 -13.97 7.67 -17.67
N TYR A 30 -13.44 8.65 -18.40
CA TYR A 30 -12.63 8.45 -19.60
C TYR A 30 -11.33 9.25 -19.45
N PRO A 31 -10.31 8.68 -18.78
CA PRO A 31 -9.08 9.39 -18.48
C PRO A 31 -8.31 9.78 -19.75
N GLN A 32 -7.66 10.94 -19.70
CA GLN A 32 -6.84 11.48 -20.78
C GLN A 32 -5.45 11.81 -20.25
N LEU A 33 -4.44 11.33 -20.98
CA LEU A 33 -3.03 11.52 -20.66
C LEU A 33 -2.42 12.55 -21.59
N PHE A 34 -1.73 13.52 -21.03
CA PHE A 34 -1.03 14.57 -21.75
C PHE A 34 0.45 14.55 -21.36
N ASP A 35 1.34 14.47 -22.34
CA ASP A 35 2.77 14.61 -22.10
C ASP A 35 3.12 16.09 -21.90
N VAL A 36 3.87 16.38 -20.84
CA VAL A 36 4.48 17.70 -20.64
C VAL A 36 5.76 17.74 -21.45
N ARG A 37 6.01 18.87 -22.13
CA ARG A 37 7.28 19.10 -22.85
C ARG A 37 8.39 19.45 -21.85
N ASP A 38 8.76 18.49 -21.02
CA ASP A 38 9.92 18.57 -20.13
C ASP A 38 10.84 17.36 -20.30
N ASP A 39 12.07 17.49 -19.81
CA ASP A 39 13.07 16.40 -19.86
C ASP A 39 12.85 15.36 -18.75
N LEU A 40 11.83 15.54 -17.89
CA LEU A 40 11.56 14.72 -16.72
C LEU A 40 10.52 13.62 -16.99
N GLY A 41 9.93 13.60 -18.19
CA GLY A 41 8.87 12.66 -18.55
C GLY A 41 7.62 12.86 -17.71
N THR A 42 7.36 14.09 -17.25
CA THR A 42 6.17 14.41 -16.48
C THR A 42 4.94 14.28 -17.37
N ARG A 43 3.89 13.64 -16.84
CA ARG A 43 2.62 13.49 -17.54
C ARG A 43 1.49 14.07 -16.72
N VAL A 44 0.48 14.62 -17.37
CA VAL A 44 -0.75 15.08 -16.72
C VAL A 44 -1.85 14.11 -17.07
N LEU A 45 -2.42 13.46 -16.05
CA LEU A 45 -3.56 12.56 -16.21
C LEU A 45 -4.83 13.27 -15.72
N ARG A 46 -5.70 13.63 -16.65
CA ARG A 46 -7.04 14.13 -16.36
C ARG A 46 -8.00 12.97 -16.27
N ILE A 47 -8.51 12.68 -15.07
CA ILE A 47 -9.47 11.59 -14.85
C ILE A 47 -10.90 12.10 -15.09
N ASN A 48 -11.22 13.27 -14.53
CA ASN A 48 -12.47 14.01 -14.73
C ASN A 48 -12.23 15.50 -14.42
N ASP A 49 -13.30 16.30 -14.38
CA ASP A 49 -13.21 17.75 -14.12
C ASP A 49 -12.67 18.12 -12.73
N ARG A 50 -12.63 17.17 -11.79
CA ARG A 50 -12.22 17.39 -10.39
C ARG A 50 -10.86 16.79 -10.05
N ILE A 51 -10.45 15.75 -10.75
CA ILE A 51 -9.24 14.97 -10.45
C ILE A 51 -8.31 15.04 -11.65
N THR A 52 -7.20 15.75 -11.46
CA THR A 52 -6.08 15.82 -12.38
C THR A 52 -4.80 15.52 -11.61
N LEU A 53 -4.04 14.54 -12.08
CA LEU A 53 -2.80 14.08 -11.45
C LEU A 53 -1.59 14.54 -12.26
N ASN A 54 -0.55 15.01 -11.57
CA ASN A 54 0.76 15.31 -12.13
C ASN A 54 1.67 14.12 -11.87
N LEU A 55 1.76 13.26 -12.87
CA LEU A 55 2.41 11.97 -12.81
C LEU A 55 3.92 12.11 -12.98
N LYS A 56 4.66 11.58 -12.00
CA LYS A 56 6.11 11.36 -12.06
C LYS A 56 6.38 9.85 -12.10
N LYS A 57 7.40 9.44 -12.86
CA LYS A 57 7.88 8.04 -12.85
C LYS A 57 8.22 7.60 -11.42
N SER A 58 7.87 6.37 -11.09
CA SER A 58 8.19 5.76 -9.80
C SER A 58 9.19 4.63 -9.98
N SER A 59 10.14 4.53 -9.07
CA SER A 59 11.03 3.38 -8.96
C SER A 59 11.05 2.95 -7.50
N ILE A 60 10.47 1.78 -7.23
CA ILE A 60 10.26 1.28 -5.86
C ILE A 60 10.87 -0.09 -5.63
N LEU A 61 11.11 -0.84 -6.70
CA LEU A 61 11.66 -2.18 -6.63
C LEU A 61 13.18 -2.09 -6.73
N PRO A 62 13.93 -2.74 -5.83
CA PRO A 62 15.37 -2.89 -5.98
C PRO A 62 15.70 -3.89 -7.10
N ASP A 63 16.90 -3.80 -7.67
CA ASP A 63 17.35 -4.64 -8.81
C ASP A 63 17.27 -6.16 -8.53
N ASP A 64 17.41 -6.55 -7.26
CA ASP A 64 17.35 -7.93 -6.78
C ASP A 64 15.95 -8.35 -6.28
N PHE A 65 14.89 -7.60 -6.64
CA PHE A 65 13.51 -7.96 -6.32
C PHE A 65 13.18 -9.38 -6.79
N VAL A 66 12.63 -10.18 -5.88
CA VAL A 66 12.45 -11.62 -6.10
C VAL A 66 11.02 -12.08 -5.82
N LEU A 67 10.49 -12.92 -6.71
CA LEU A 67 9.32 -13.76 -6.42
C LEU A 67 9.78 -15.16 -6.01
N ILE A 68 9.38 -15.57 -4.82
CA ILE A 68 9.74 -16.84 -4.20
C ILE A 68 8.53 -17.76 -4.20
N GLU A 69 8.68 -18.94 -4.79
CA GLU A 69 7.71 -20.01 -4.75
C GLU A 69 8.38 -21.27 -4.20
N GLU A 70 7.61 -22.23 -3.69
CA GLU A 70 8.19 -23.50 -3.25
C GLU A 70 7.73 -24.64 -4.14
N ARG A 71 8.67 -25.37 -4.76
CA ARG A 71 8.39 -26.54 -5.59
C ARG A 71 9.07 -27.76 -4.96
N GLU A 72 8.28 -28.78 -4.63
CA GLU A 72 8.79 -30.03 -4.04
C GLU A 72 9.65 -29.81 -2.77
N GLY A 73 9.29 -28.80 -1.96
CA GLY A 73 10.03 -28.45 -0.73
C GLY A 73 11.25 -27.56 -0.95
N VAL A 74 11.57 -27.22 -2.20
CA VAL A 74 12.72 -26.37 -2.56
C VAL A 74 12.22 -24.97 -2.95
N PRO A 75 12.77 -23.89 -2.36
CA PRO A 75 12.51 -22.53 -2.82
C PRO A 75 13.01 -22.32 -4.25
N GLN A 76 12.15 -21.76 -5.10
CA GLN A 76 12.44 -21.32 -6.45
C GLN A 76 12.34 -19.80 -6.49
N HIS A 77 13.41 -19.17 -6.96
CA HIS A 77 13.52 -17.71 -7.04
C HIS A 77 13.34 -17.28 -8.50
N THR A 78 12.35 -16.44 -8.75
CA THR A 78 12.11 -15.81 -10.05
C THR A 78 12.48 -14.34 -9.94
N TYR A 79 13.49 -13.93 -10.69
CA TYR A 79 13.87 -12.51 -10.83
C TYR A 79 13.16 -11.90 -12.02
N PHE A 80 12.86 -10.60 -11.93
CA PHE A 80 12.23 -9.84 -13.00
C PHE A 80 13.23 -8.88 -13.62
N ASN A 81 12.99 -8.48 -14.87
CA ASN A 81 13.53 -7.22 -15.35
C ASN A 81 12.77 -6.10 -14.62
N VAL A 82 13.41 -5.52 -13.61
CA VAL A 82 12.81 -4.54 -12.69
C VAL A 82 12.43 -3.27 -13.43
N ASP A 83 13.30 -2.78 -14.33
CA ASP A 83 13.02 -1.60 -15.14
C ASP A 83 11.76 -1.78 -15.98
N ALA A 84 11.64 -2.91 -16.68
CA ALA A 84 10.45 -3.23 -17.48
C ALA A 84 9.20 -3.54 -16.62
N LEU A 85 9.36 -3.89 -15.34
CA LEU A 85 8.24 -4.17 -14.44
C LEU A 85 7.64 -2.88 -13.89
N GLN A 86 8.47 -1.87 -13.61
CA GLN A 86 8.05 -0.58 -13.05
C GLN A 86 8.01 0.56 -14.08
N GLU A 87 8.30 0.28 -15.35
CA GLU A 87 8.31 1.26 -16.43
C GLU A 87 7.02 2.10 -16.46
N ASP A 88 5.86 1.45 -16.37
CA ASP A 88 4.57 2.12 -16.47
C ASP A 88 4.03 2.64 -15.12
N LEU A 89 4.84 2.58 -14.05
CA LEU A 89 4.43 3.01 -12.72
C LEU A 89 4.68 4.51 -12.50
N TYR A 90 3.62 5.22 -12.17
CA TYR A 90 3.66 6.65 -11.89
C TYR A 90 3.04 6.97 -10.52
N HIS A 91 3.45 8.09 -9.94
CA HIS A 91 2.83 8.64 -8.74
C HIS A 91 2.52 10.13 -8.87
N ASP A 92 1.54 10.58 -8.10
CA ASP A 92 1.36 11.98 -7.74
C ASP A 92 1.45 12.10 -6.22
N GLU A 93 2.44 12.87 -5.77
CA GLU A 93 2.74 13.05 -4.35
C GLU A 93 1.67 13.83 -3.60
N LYS A 94 1.05 14.83 -4.24
CA LYS A 94 0.01 15.67 -3.62
C LYS A 94 -1.25 14.86 -3.35
N TYR A 95 -1.60 13.94 -4.23
CA TYR A 95 -2.80 13.12 -4.12
C TYR A 95 -2.54 11.76 -3.46
N PHE A 96 -1.30 11.45 -3.07
CA PHE A 96 -0.89 10.10 -2.64
C PHE A 96 -1.34 9.02 -3.63
N ALA A 97 -1.29 9.36 -4.92
CA ALA A 97 -1.74 8.50 -6.00
C ALA A 97 -0.57 7.66 -6.51
N SER A 98 -0.86 6.40 -6.85
CA SER A 98 0.05 5.51 -7.56
C SER A 98 -0.75 4.73 -8.58
N VAL A 99 -0.36 4.83 -9.85
CA VAL A 99 -1.08 4.24 -10.97
C VAL A 99 -0.11 3.60 -11.97
N ILE A 100 -0.58 2.52 -12.58
CA ILE A 100 0.00 1.97 -13.80
C ILE A 100 -0.75 2.58 -14.98
N VAL A 101 0.01 3.11 -15.95
CA VAL A 101 -0.54 3.70 -17.17
C VAL A 101 0.04 2.98 -18.38
N THR A 102 -0.76 2.13 -19.02
CA THR A 102 -0.36 1.33 -20.18
C THR A 102 -1.07 1.79 -21.45
N GLU A 103 -0.39 1.72 -22.59
CA GLU A 103 -0.97 1.97 -23.90
C GLU A 103 -1.53 0.68 -24.51
N GLU A 104 -2.75 0.75 -25.05
CA GLU A 104 -3.35 -0.34 -25.82
C GLU A 104 -4.24 0.25 -26.92
N ASP A 105 -4.12 -0.24 -28.16
CA ASP A 105 -4.90 0.22 -29.32
C ASP A 105 -5.00 1.76 -29.47
N GLY A 106 -3.89 2.46 -29.27
CA GLY A 106 -3.79 3.92 -29.39
C GLY A 106 -4.51 4.71 -28.30
N SER A 107 -4.83 4.08 -27.16
CA SER A 107 -5.49 4.70 -26.01
C SER A 107 -4.89 4.20 -24.70
N TRP A 108 -5.23 4.86 -23.59
CA TRP A 108 -4.58 4.63 -22.30
C TRP A 108 -5.49 3.85 -21.36
N LYS A 109 -4.92 2.84 -20.70
CA LYS A 109 -5.51 2.16 -19.55
C LYS A 109 -4.79 2.59 -18.28
N VAL A 110 -5.57 2.92 -17.26
CA VAL A 110 -5.10 3.39 -15.96
C VAL A 110 -5.65 2.47 -14.88
N GLU A 111 -4.76 1.89 -14.08
CA GLU A 111 -5.10 1.00 -12.97
C GLU A 111 -4.34 1.43 -11.72
N GLY A 112 -5.03 1.63 -10.59
CA GLY A 112 -4.38 1.90 -9.31
C GLY A 112 -5.15 2.86 -8.39
N VAL A 113 -4.42 3.55 -7.52
CA VAL A 113 -4.95 4.46 -6.52
C VAL A 113 -4.78 5.90 -7.01
N VAL A 114 -5.86 6.67 -7.05
CA VAL A 114 -5.90 8.03 -7.62
C VAL A 114 -6.19 9.11 -6.57
N GLY A 115 -6.20 8.72 -5.31
CA GLY A 115 -6.40 9.58 -4.16
C GLY A 115 -6.43 8.77 -2.87
N PRO A 116 -6.49 9.41 -1.69
CA PRO A 116 -6.39 8.71 -0.41
C PRO A 116 -7.44 7.61 -0.18
N ASN A 117 -8.60 7.72 -0.83
CA ASN A 117 -9.73 6.80 -0.70
C ASN A 117 -10.38 6.46 -2.07
N LEU A 118 -9.66 6.60 -3.18
CA LEU A 118 -10.21 6.35 -4.52
C LEU A 118 -9.29 5.44 -5.31
N LYS A 119 -9.89 4.48 -6.01
CA LYS A 119 -9.23 3.61 -6.98
C LYS A 119 -9.85 3.77 -8.35
N ILE A 120 -9.04 3.51 -9.37
CA ILE A 120 -9.45 3.48 -10.77
C ILE A 120 -9.05 2.15 -11.40
N ARG A 121 -9.91 1.62 -12.27
CA ARG A 121 -9.59 0.44 -13.07
C ARG A 121 -10.24 0.49 -14.45
N PRO A 122 -9.61 -0.09 -15.48
CA PRO A 122 -10.24 -0.20 -16.80
C PRO A 122 -11.51 -1.06 -16.76
N MET A 123 -12.48 -0.74 -17.62
CA MET A 123 -13.69 -1.52 -17.85
C MET A 123 -13.61 -2.20 -19.22
N GLU A 124 -13.01 -3.38 -19.28
CA GLU A 124 -12.67 -4.08 -20.53
C GLU A 124 -13.87 -4.40 -21.44
N GLU A 125 -15.03 -4.66 -20.86
CA GLU A 125 -16.25 -5.05 -21.59
C GLU A 125 -17.07 -3.85 -22.07
N MET A 126 -16.72 -2.64 -21.64
CA MET A 126 -17.48 -1.43 -21.92
C MET A 126 -16.95 -0.73 -23.17
N GLY A 127 -17.87 -0.17 -23.96
CA GLY A 127 -17.53 0.58 -25.17
C GLY A 127 -16.63 1.78 -24.91
N ARG A 128 -15.77 2.09 -25.87
CA ARG A 128 -14.93 3.30 -25.87
C ARG A 128 -15.78 4.56 -26.03
N SER A 129 -15.23 5.71 -25.63
CA SER A 129 -15.82 7.00 -25.98
C SER A 129 -15.82 7.22 -27.50
N SER A 130 -16.56 8.23 -27.98
CA SER A 130 -16.52 8.66 -29.39
C SER A 130 -15.12 9.07 -29.86
N GLU A 131 -14.25 9.46 -28.93
CA GLU A 131 -12.85 9.84 -29.17
C GLU A 131 -11.89 8.64 -29.01
N GLY A 132 -12.40 7.43 -28.74
CA GLY A 132 -11.58 6.22 -28.60
C GLY A 132 -10.96 6.01 -27.21
N HIS A 133 -11.40 6.73 -26.18
CA HIS A 133 -10.90 6.55 -24.81
C HIS A 133 -11.52 5.33 -24.14
N TYR A 134 -10.71 4.54 -23.43
CA TYR A 134 -11.23 3.42 -22.63
C TYR A 134 -12.07 3.92 -21.45
N ALA A 135 -13.20 3.27 -21.23
CA ALA A 135 -14.00 3.48 -20.04
C ALA A 135 -13.26 2.93 -18.82
N HIS A 136 -13.31 3.68 -17.72
CA HIS A 136 -12.74 3.31 -16.44
C HIS A 136 -13.79 3.46 -15.34
N LEU A 137 -13.75 2.57 -14.37
CA LEU A 137 -14.52 2.72 -13.14
C LEU A 137 -13.66 3.46 -12.12
N LEU A 138 -14.14 4.62 -11.70
CA LEU A 138 -13.63 5.39 -10.57
C LEU A 138 -14.55 5.13 -9.38
N GLU A 139 -14.01 4.56 -8.31
CA GLU A 139 -14.81 4.17 -7.15
C GLU A 139 -14.06 4.40 -5.82
N PRO A 140 -14.79 4.61 -4.72
CA PRO A 140 -14.21 4.59 -3.39
C PRO A 140 -13.46 3.28 -3.11
N ILE A 141 -12.35 3.39 -2.41
CA ILE A 141 -11.76 2.24 -1.74
C ILE A 141 -12.70 1.91 -0.57
N GLU A 142 -13.25 0.70 -0.56
CA GLU A 142 -14.21 0.24 0.44
C GLU A 142 -13.68 0.53 1.86
N LYS A 143 -14.51 1.18 2.67
CA LYS A 143 -14.27 1.38 4.10
C LYS A 143 -15.34 0.61 4.84
N GLU A 144 -14.94 -0.18 5.82
CA GLU A 144 -15.92 -0.67 6.79
C GLU A 144 -16.37 0.53 7.66
N PRO A 145 -17.68 0.84 7.69
CA PRO A 145 -18.18 1.91 8.53
C PRO A 145 -18.01 1.54 10.01
N ASP A 146 -17.65 2.55 10.82
CA ASP A 146 -17.63 2.51 12.29
C ASP A 146 -16.57 1.63 12.99
N VAL A 147 -15.52 1.22 12.29
CA VAL A 147 -14.41 0.44 12.87
C VAL A 147 -13.18 1.34 13.05
N PRO A 148 -12.60 1.44 14.26
CA PRO A 148 -11.32 2.13 14.43
C PRO A 148 -10.28 1.51 13.50
N THR A 149 -9.71 2.31 12.60
CA THR A 149 -8.69 1.87 11.63
C THR A 149 -7.45 1.25 12.32
N VAL A 150 -7.26 1.56 13.60
CA VAL A 150 -6.23 0.96 14.45
C VAL A 150 -6.85 0.61 15.80
N LEU A 151 -7.01 -0.68 16.08
CA LEU A 151 -7.32 -1.21 17.41
C LEU A 151 -6.00 -1.44 18.16
N GLY A 152 -5.39 -0.36 18.63
CA GLY A 152 -4.15 -0.40 19.39
C GLY A 152 -4.17 0.63 20.50
N GLU A 153 -3.62 0.28 21.66
CA GLU A 153 -3.37 1.28 22.70
C GLU A 153 -2.32 2.26 22.17
N PRO A 154 -2.62 3.56 22.01
CA PRO A 154 -1.58 4.53 21.77
C PRO A 154 -0.56 4.38 22.90
N ILE A 155 0.72 4.46 22.56
CA ILE A 155 1.80 4.34 23.54
C ILE A 155 1.62 5.50 24.56
N LYS A 156 0.93 5.22 25.68
CA LYS A 156 0.49 6.19 26.70
C LYS A 156 1.66 6.94 27.33
N GLN A 157 2.82 6.30 27.36
CA GLN A 157 4.10 6.90 27.63
C GLN A 157 5.04 6.41 26.54
N ALA A 158 5.63 7.34 25.78
CA ALA A 158 6.76 7.00 24.91
C ALA A 158 7.69 6.09 25.73
N LYS A 159 7.96 4.87 25.22
CA LYS A 159 8.95 3.98 25.84
C LYS A 159 10.13 4.87 26.18
N ALA A 160 10.54 4.88 27.46
CA ALA A 160 11.57 5.78 27.96
C ALA A 160 12.61 5.97 26.87
N ARG A 161 12.83 7.23 26.45
CA ARG A 161 13.92 7.54 25.52
C ARG A 161 15.09 6.66 25.97
N PRO A 162 15.70 5.84 25.10
CA PRO A 162 16.95 5.19 25.44
C PRO A 162 17.76 6.24 26.16
N SER A 163 18.16 5.96 27.40
CA SER A 163 18.78 6.94 28.31
C SER A 163 19.65 7.88 27.49
N GLU A 164 19.59 9.18 27.73
CA GLU A 164 20.36 10.27 27.10
C GLU A 164 21.90 10.11 27.20
N ARG A 165 22.43 8.89 27.20
CA ARG A 165 23.53 8.59 26.28
C ARG A 165 22.99 8.90 24.89
N GLU A 166 23.25 10.12 24.46
CA GLU A 166 23.27 10.60 23.08
C GLU A 166 22.84 9.51 22.10
N SER A 167 21.74 9.70 21.36
CA SER A 167 21.59 8.90 20.15
C SER A 167 22.86 9.13 19.34
N VAL A 168 23.77 8.15 19.34
CA VAL A 168 25.08 8.24 18.66
C VAL A 168 24.89 8.43 17.15
N TYR A 169 23.65 8.35 16.68
CA TYR A 169 23.27 8.48 15.29
C TYR A 169 22.10 9.46 15.15
N ASP A 170 22.41 10.65 14.60
CA ASP A 170 21.43 11.50 13.92
C ASP A 170 21.03 10.80 12.61
N ILE A 171 20.16 9.79 12.73
CA ILE A 171 19.72 8.99 11.58
C ILE A 171 18.66 9.78 10.83
N ARG A 172 19.02 10.29 9.66
CA ARG A 172 18.08 11.01 8.80
C ARG A 172 17.11 10.08 8.07
N PHE A 173 17.57 8.91 7.64
CA PHE A 173 16.80 7.96 6.82
C PHE A 173 16.85 6.54 7.40
N ILE A 174 15.70 5.85 7.39
CA ILE A 174 15.60 4.42 7.70
C ILE A 174 14.99 3.70 6.50
N TYR A 175 15.56 2.54 6.15
CA TYR A 175 15.17 1.73 5.00
C TYR A 175 14.76 0.29 5.39
N PRO A 176 13.61 0.07 6.05
CA PRO A 176 13.22 -1.27 6.45
C PRO A 176 13.00 -2.19 5.24
N GLU A 177 13.63 -3.35 5.26
CA GLU A 177 13.52 -4.39 4.23
C GLU A 177 12.26 -5.24 4.44
N VAL A 178 11.32 -5.18 3.49
CA VAL A 178 10.01 -5.85 3.62
C VAL A 178 9.90 -7.02 2.65
N LEU A 179 9.54 -8.18 3.18
CA LEU A 179 9.04 -9.32 2.41
C LEU A 179 7.53 -9.44 2.59
N ILE A 180 6.80 -9.51 1.49
CA ILE A 180 5.37 -9.83 1.52
C ILE A 180 5.21 -11.33 1.29
N VAL A 181 4.49 -12.02 2.18
CA VAL A 181 4.08 -13.41 2.00
C VAL A 181 2.60 -13.43 1.66
N VAL A 182 2.25 -13.91 0.47
CA VAL A 182 0.85 -14.04 0.05
C VAL A 182 0.38 -15.47 0.17
N ASP A 183 -0.83 -15.67 0.67
CA ASP A 183 -1.43 -16.98 0.74
C ASP A 183 -1.96 -17.49 -0.61
N ALA A 184 -2.31 -18.78 -0.65
CA ALA A 184 -2.82 -19.42 -1.85
C ALA A 184 -4.16 -18.82 -2.31
N GLN A 185 -5.00 -18.33 -1.40
CA GLN A 185 -6.29 -17.74 -1.74
C GLN A 185 -6.11 -16.37 -2.39
N PHE A 186 -5.32 -15.49 -1.80
CA PHE A 186 -4.94 -14.19 -2.36
C PHE A 186 -4.32 -14.37 -3.73
N ARG A 187 -3.36 -15.29 -3.88
CA ARG A 187 -2.78 -15.61 -5.19
C ARG A 187 -3.86 -16.05 -6.19
N ALA A 188 -4.82 -16.88 -5.77
CA ALA A 188 -5.89 -17.37 -6.64
C ALA A 188 -6.83 -16.27 -7.14
N GLY A 189 -6.93 -15.14 -6.42
CA GLY A 189 -7.69 -13.96 -6.85
C GLY A 189 -7.16 -13.29 -8.13
N PHE A 190 -5.92 -13.60 -8.55
CA PHE A 190 -5.31 -12.99 -9.73
C PHE A 190 -5.22 -13.95 -10.92
N LYS A 191 -5.61 -13.47 -12.10
CA LYS A 191 -5.47 -14.19 -13.38
C LYS A 191 -4.04 -14.63 -13.64
N THR A 192 -3.05 -13.80 -13.32
CA THR A 192 -1.62 -14.09 -13.53
C THR A 192 -0.78 -13.63 -12.35
N LYS A 193 0.40 -14.25 -12.17
CA LYS A 193 1.40 -13.82 -11.19
C LYS A 193 1.84 -12.37 -11.45
N ARG A 194 2.01 -11.99 -12.72
CA ARG A 194 2.38 -10.62 -13.11
C ARG A 194 1.35 -9.59 -12.63
N LYS A 195 0.05 -9.86 -12.78
CA LYS A 195 -1.00 -8.95 -12.27
C LYS A 195 -0.98 -8.82 -10.74
N MET A 196 -0.73 -9.91 -10.02
CA MET A 196 -0.56 -9.88 -8.56
C MET A 196 0.67 -9.04 -8.14
N VAL A 197 1.81 -9.23 -8.81
CA VAL A 197 3.03 -8.46 -8.54
C VAL A 197 2.79 -6.98 -8.80
N ILE A 198 2.14 -6.62 -9.91
CA ILE A 198 1.80 -5.23 -10.24
C ILE A 198 0.85 -4.63 -9.20
N TYR A 199 -0.16 -5.38 -8.75
CA TYR A 199 -1.08 -4.93 -7.70
C TYR A 199 -0.32 -4.59 -6.41
N LEU A 200 0.54 -5.50 -5.94
CA LEU A 200 1.34 -5.27 -4.74
C LEU A 200 2.37 -4.16 -4.91
N MET A 201 2.90 -3.98 -6.13
CA MET A 201 3.81 -2.88 -6.44
C MET A 201 3.09 -1.53 -6.32
N ILE A 202 1.87 -1.39 -6.86
CA ILE A 202 1.04 -0.19 -6.70
C ILE A 202 0.80 0.06 -5.20
N GLU A 203 0.35 -0.95 -4.47
CA GLU A 203 0.05 -0.84 -3.04
C GLU A 203 1.27 -0.40 -2.24
N PHE A 204 2.43 -1.01 -2.48
CA PHE A 204 3.66 -0.66 -1.78
C PHE A 204 4.15 0.75 -2.11
N ASN A 205 3.94 1.23 -3.34
CA ASN A 205 4.24 2.62 -3.68
C ASN A 205 3.32 3.58 -2.92
N VAL A 206 2.01 3.28 -2.82
CA VAL A 206 1.06 4.07 -1.99
C VAL A 206 1.50 4.09 -0.53
N ILE A 207 1.93 2.95 0.02
CA ILE A 207 2.47 2.86 1.38
C ILE A 207 3.66 3.81 1.54
N ASN A 208 4.64 3.74 0.63
CA ASN A 208 5.81 4.63 0.67
C ASN A 208 5.45 6.12 0.51
N LEU A 209 4.46 6.47 -0.33
CA LEU A 209 3.95 7.84 -0.43
C LEU A 209 3.40 8.34 0.90
N ARG A 210 2.67 7.49 1.65
CA ARG A 210 2.16 7.84 2.98
C ARG A 210 3.29 7.99 4.00
N TYR A 211 4.32 7.13 3.95
CA TYR A 211 5.49 7.24 4.83
C TYR A 211 6.33 8.50 4.61
N ARG A 212 6.22 9.19 3.46
CA ARG A 212 6.86 10.51 3.25
C ARG A 212 6.36 11.60 4.21
N THR A 213 5.20 11.38 4.85
CA THR A 213 4.70 12.28 5.90
C THR A 213 5.41 12.11 7.24
N VAL A 214 6.16 11.02 7.42
CA VAL A 214 6.98 10.76 8.60
C VAL A 214 8.32 11.47 8.45
N SER A 215 8.69 12.26 9.45
CA SER A 215 9.97 12.98 9.49
C SER A 215 10.67 12.72 10.82
N GLN A 216 12.01 12.75 10.79
CA GLN A 216 12.89 12.54 11.95
C GLN A 216 12.66 11.20 12.67
N PRO A 217 13.00 10.06 12.03
CA PRO A 217 13.65 9.93 10.72
C PRO A 217 12.66 9.86 9.55
N GLU A 218 13.13 10.16 8.35
CA GLU A 218 12.42 9.83 7.10
C GLU A 218 12.45 8.30 6.90
N ILE A 219 11.33 7.69 6.52
CA ILE A 219 11.21 6.24 6.33
C ILE A 219 10.90 5.94 4.87
N LYS A 220 11.69 5.06 4.26
CA LYS A 220 11.41 4.48 2.94
C LYS A 220 11.50 2.97 3.01
N LEU A 221 10.37 2.28 2.96
CA LEU A 221 10.36 0.83 2.95
C LEU A 221 10.96 0.31 1.63
N LEU A 222 11.74 -0.75 1.72
CA LEU A 222 12.30 -1.45 0.56
C LEU A 222 11.47 -2.70 0.29
N PHE A 223 10.78 -2.77 -0.85
CA PHE A 223 10.03 -3.95 -1.23
C PHE A 223 10.99 -5.00 -1.79
N ARG A 224 11.43 -5.96 -0.98
CA ARG A 224 12.50 -6.89 -1.38
C ARG A 224 11.98 -8.09 -2.16
N GLY A 225 10.73 -8.48 -1.94
CA GLY A 225 10.18 -9.61 -2.66
C GLY A 225 8.79 -10.01 -2.22
N ILE A 226 8.26 -10.99 -2.96
CA ILE A 226 6.99 -11.65 -2.66
C ILE A 226 7.27 -13.13 -2.50
N GLN A 227 6.75 -13.76 -1.45
CA GLN A 227 6.71 -15.21 -1.32
C GLN A 227 5.27 -15.71 -1.45
N ILE A 228 5.01 -16.64 -2.36
CA ILE A 228 3.70 -17.30 -2.47
C ILE A 228 3.73 -18.58 -1.64
N SER A 229 2.86 -18.70 -0.63
CA SER A 229 2.68 -19.95 0.11
C SER A 229 1.75 -20.92 -0.61
N LYS A 230 1.75 -22.17 -0.13
CA LYS A 230 0.84 -23.21 -0.60
C LYS A 230 -0.14 -23.54 0.51
N SER A 231 -1.41 -23.74 0.15
CA SER A 231 -2.49 -24.02 1.10
C SER A 231 -2.15 -25.11 2.15
N HIS A 232 -1.59 -26.25 1.73
CA HIS A 232 -1.20 -27.32 2.67
C HIS A 232 -0.02 -26.98 3.60
N LYS A 233 0.65 -25.84 3.41
CA LYS A 233 1.74 -25.31 4.24
C LYS A 233 1.34 -24.09 5.06
N GLU A 234 0.11 -23.60 4.91
CA GLU A 234 -0.44 -22.45 5.62
C GLU A 234 -0.97 -22.84 7.01
N THR A 235 -0.21 -23.67 7.73
CA THR A 235 -0.58 -24.22 9.05
C THR A 235 -0.63 -23.17 10.16
N TYR A 236 -0.15 -21.96 9.86
CA TYR A 236 -0.17 -20.80 10.74
C TYR A 236 -1.55 -20.14 10.82
N PHE A 237 -2.43 -20.31 9.83
CA PHE A 237 -3.81 -19.83 9.93
C PHE A 237 -4.60 -20.70 10.90
N LYS A 238 -5.11 -20.08 11.97
CA LYS A 238 -5.90 -20.75 13.01
C LYS A 238 -7.37 -20.39 12.83
N PHE A 239 -8.10 -21.24 12.12
CA PHE A 239 -9.53 -21.02 11.83
C PHE A 239 -10.38 -21.11 13.10
N LEU A 240 -11.35 -20.20 13.23
CA LEU A 240 -12.29 -20.17 14.36
C LEU A 240 -13.37 -21.25 14.25
N TRP A 241 -13.87 -21.47 13.04
CA TRP A 241 -14.94 -22.43 12.77
C TRP A 241 -14.56 -23.32 11.59
N SER A 242 -14.82 -24.62 11.73
CA SER A 242 -14.62 -25.57 10.63
C SER A 242 -15.54 -25.22 9.46
N GLY A 243 -14.98 -25.14 8.26
CA GLY A 243 -15.72 -24.83 7.03
C GLY A 243 -15.93 -23.34 6.73
N TYR A 244 -15.40 -22.44 7.58
CA TYR A 244 -15.46 -20.99 7.34
C TYR A 244 -14.06 -20.41 7.18
N ASN A 245 -13.89 -19.48 6.24
CA ASN A 245 -12.62 -18.77 6.01
C ASN A 245 -12.43 -17.61 6.99
N VAL A 246 -12.64 -17.87 8.28
CA VAL A 246 -12.45 -16.88 9.35
C VAL A 246 -11.35 -17.35 10.29
N ILE A 247 -10.25 -16.60 10.35
CA ILE A 247 -9.10 -16.91 11.20
C ILE A 247 -9.16 -16.13 12.52
N ASP A 248 -8.71 -16.78 13.59
CA ASP A 248 -8.37 -16.11 14.84
C ASP A 248 -7.08 -15.32 14.61
N ALA A 249 -7.21 -13.99 14.49
CA ALA A 249 -6.12 -13.10 14.12
C ALA A 249 -4.95 -13.18 15.11
N MET A 250 -5.24 -13.23 16.42
CA MET A 250 -4.21 -13.28 17.45
C MET A 250 -3.49 -14.63 17.49
N LYS A 251 -4.22 -15.74 17.42
CA LYS A 251 -3.58 -17.07 17.38
C LYS A 251 -2.79 -17.28 16.09
N SER A 252 -3.30 -16.78 14.96
CA SER A 252 -2.62 -16.86 13.67
C SER A 252 -1.35 -16.03 13.66
N LEU A 253 -1.41 -14.78 14.16
CA LEU A 253 -0.24 -13.92 14.27
C LEU A 253 0.86 -14.52 15.17
N ASN A 254 0.50 -15.13 16.31
CA ASN A 254 1.48 -15.84 17.14
C ASN A 254 2.08 -17.06 16.41
N ALA A 255 1.26 -17.87 15.73
CA ALA A 255 1.76 -19.01 14.96
C ALA A 255 2.68 -18.58 13.79
N LEU A 256 2.45 -17.39 13.23
CA LEU A 256 3.33 -16.81 12.22
C LEU A 256 4.71 -16.42 12.78
N VAL A 257 4.79 -15.95 14.03
CA VAL A 257 6.07 -15.69 14.71
C VAL A 257 6.89 -16.98 14.78
N ASP A 258 6.27 -18.08 15.20
CA ASP A 258 6.92 -19.40 15.25
C ASP A 258 7.31 -19.87 13.85
N TYR A 259 6.41 -19.74 12.88
CA TYR A 259 6.66 -20.11 11.48
C TYR A 259 7.89 -19.40 10.89
N VAL A 260 8.02 -18.09 11.13
CA VAL A 260 9.17 -17.28 10.70
C VAL A 260 10.43 -17.67 11.48
N GLY A 261 10.32 -17.86 12.80
CA GLY A 261 11.44 -18.22 13.68
C GLY A 261 12.07 -19.58 13.35
N GLU A 262 11.24 -20.60 13.08
CA GLU A 262 11.67 -21.94 12.65
C GLU A 262 12.39 -21.93 11.30
N ARG A 263 12.11 -20.92 10.47
CA ARG A 263 12.64 -20.79 9.10
C ARG A 263 13.63 -19.63 8.99
N LYS A 264 14.47 -19.44 10.01
CA LYS A 264 15.42 -18.33 10.11
C LYS A 264 16.19 -18.05 8.80
N LYS A 265 16.81 -19.06 8.18
CA LYS A 265 17.56 -18.90 6.93
C LYS A 265 16.76 -18.26 5.77
N ARG A 266 15.43 -18.40 5.78
CA ARG A 266 14.54 -17.86 4.75
C ARG A 266 14.16 -16.41 5.03
N PHE A 267 14.08 -16.00 6.29
CA PHE A 267 13.49 -14.72 6.69
C PHE A 267 14.46 -13.77 7.44
N GLU A 268 15.68 -14.22 7.74
CA GLU A 268 16.60 -13.45 8.59
C GLU A 268 17.03 -12.12 7.98
N GLN A 269 17.11 -12.06 6.64
CA GLN A 269 17.50 -10.88 5.86
C GLN A 269 16.41 -9.81 5.71
N TYR A 270 15.20 -10.04 6.21
CA TYR A 270 14.11 -9.07 6.12
C TYR A 270 13.78 -8.50 7.50
N ASP A 271 13.63 -7.18 7.58
CA ASP A 271 13.27 -6.44 8.79
C ASP A 271 11.77 -6.56 9.12
N VAL A 272 10.93 -6.73 8.11
CA VAL A 272 9.49 -6.92 8.27
C VAL A 272 9.01 -8.01 7.35
N ILE A 273 8.25 -8.96 7.91
CA ILE A 273 7.56 -9.99 7.14
C ILE A 273 6.06 -9.74 7.28
N PHE A 274 5.40 -9.38 6.17
CA PHE A 274 3.98 -9.07 6.17
C PHE A 274 3.21 -10.17 5.42
N PHE A 275 2.29 -10.83 6.10
CA PHE A 275 1.44 -11.87 5.52
C PHE A 275 0.14 -11.24 5.02
N ILE A 276 -0.18 -11.48 3.75
CA ILE A 276 -1.43 -11.06 3.11
C ILE A 276 -2.32 -12.28 2.88
N THR A 277 -3.58 -12.18 3.30
CA THR A 277 -4.59 -13.23 3.17
C THR A 277 -5.90 -12.71 2.59
N MET A 278 -6.71 -13.62 2.03
CA MET A 278 -8.14 -13.35 1.77
C MET A 278 -9.06 -14.02 2.80
N ASN A 279 -8.53 -14.53 3.91
CA ASN A 279 -9.36 -14.97 5.02
C ASN A 279 -9.86 -13.77 5.81
N ASP A 280 -11.13 -13.81 6.21
CA ASP A 280 -11.67 -12.87 7.18
C ASP A 280 -10.96 -13.07 8.53
N MET A 281 -10.78 -11.99 9.29
CA MET A 281 -10.12 -12.03 10.58
C MET A 281 -11.07 -11.70 11.71
N ALA A 282 -10.95 -12.46 12.80
CA ALA A 282 -11.63 -12.15 14.04
C ALA A 282 -10.70 -12.24 15.26
N THR A 283 -10.99 -11.47 16.29
CA THR A 283 -10.37 -11.63 17.61
C THR A 283 -11.42 -12.02 18.64
N VAL A 284 -11.06 -12.97 19.49
CA VAL A 284 -11.94 -13.49 20.55
C VAL A 284 -11.44 -12.97 21.88
N GLN A 285 -12.24 -12.13 22.54
CA GLN A 285 -11.96 -11.59 23.87
C GLN A 285 -13.06 -12.02 24.84
N GLY A 286 -12.80 -13.10 25.59
CA GLY A 286 -13.82 -13.71 26.45
C GLY A 286 -15.00 -14.22 25.64
N SER A 287 -16.18 -13.63 25.83
CA SER A 287 -17.40 -13.95 25.08
C SER A 287 -17.63 -13.10 23.84
N VAL A 288 -16.79 -12.09 23.57
CA VAL A 288 -16.93 -11.17 22.45
C VAL A 288 -16.07 -11.65 21.28
N VAL A 289 -16.67 -11.68 20.08
CA VAL A 289 -15.96 -11.96 18.82
C VAL A 289 -16.05 -10.72 17.95
N GLU A 290 -14.94 -9.99 17.86
CA GLU A 290 -14.80 -8.86 16.94
C GLU A 290 -14.38 -9.39 15.57
N ARG A 291 -15.09 -9.01 14.50
CA ARG A 291 -14.93 -9.53 13.13
C ARG A 291 -14.49 -8.48 12.13
N SER A 292 -14.41 -7.22 12.52
CA SER A 292 -14.07 -6.11 11.62
C SER A 292 -12.56 -5.88 11.49
N LEU A 293 -11.74 -6.92 11.66
CA LEU A 293 -10.28 -6.80 11.61
C LEU A 293 -9.80 -6.91 10.17
N GLN A 294 -9.11 -5.88 9.69
CA GLN A 294 -8.42 -5.89 8.39
C GLN A 294 -6.93 -6.22 8.51
N GLY A 295 -6.42 -6.36 9.74
CA GLY A 295 -5.04 -6.73 9.98
C GLY A 295 -4.66 -6.64 11.45
N LEU A 296 -3.52 -7.25 11.79
CA LEU A 296 -2.96 -7.27 13.14
C LEU A 296 -1.43 -7.36 13.09
N ALA A 297 -0.76 -6.60 13.94
CA ALA A 297 0.69 -6.66 14.14
C ALA A 297 1.07 -6.35 15.59
N PHE A 298 2.27 -6.76 15.99
CA PHE A 298 2.82 -6.41 17.31
C PHE A 298 3.38 -4.98 17.32
N VAL A 299 3.02 -4.19 18.34
CA VAL A 299 3.45 -2.80 18.47
C VAL A 299 4.95 -2.71 18.80
N GLY A 300 5.71 -1.95 17.99
CA GLY A 300 7.13 -1.68 18.22
C GLY A 300 8.02 -2.92 18.10
N ALA A 301 7.66 -3.83 17.19
CA ALA A 301 8.27 -5.16 17.06
C ALA A 301 9.21 -5.34 15.87
N ALA A 302 9.39 -4.33 15.00
CA ALA A 302 10.19 -4.46 13.77
C ALA A 302 11.62 -4.99 14.01
N CYS A 303 12.26 -4.59 15.11
CA CYS A 303 13.61 -5.07 15.47
C CYS A 303 13.61 -6.33 16.36
N LEU A 304 12.47 -6.99 16.55
CA LEU A 304 12.32 -8.13 17.45
C LEU A 304 11.97 -9.40 16.67
N LYS A 305 11.98 -10.55 17.37
CA LYS A 305 11.51 -11.84 16.80
C LYS A 305 10.04 -11.80 16.34
N THR A 306 9.27 -10.85 16.85
CA THR A 306 7.84 -10.64 16.55
C THR A 306 7.60 -9.66 15.39
N ARG A 307 8.58 -9.47 14.50
CA ARG A 307 8.55 -8.58 13.32
C ARG A 307 7.62 -9.04 12.18
N VAL A 308 6.42 -9.49 12.56
CA VAL A 308 5.41 -10.02 11.66
C VAL A 308 4.17 -9.16 11.71
N GLY A 309 3.59 -8.89 10.54
CA GLY A 309 2.22 -8.39 10.38
C GLY A 309 1.37 -9.38 9.60
N LEU A 310 0.07 -9.31 9.81
CA LEU A 310 -0.96 -10.07 9.10
C LEU A 310 -2.05 -9.10 8.64
N GLY A 311 -2.48 -9.19 7.39
CA GLY A 311 -3.49 -8.35 6.77
C GLY A 311 -4.19 -9.03 5.61
#